data_AF-A0A2E6F2W2-F1
#
_entry.id   AF-A0A2E6F2W2-F1
#
_cell.length_a   1.000
_cell.length_b   1.000
_cell.length_c   1.000
_cell.angle_alpha   90.00
_cell.angle_beta   90.00
_cell.angle_gamma   90.00
#
_symmetry.space_group_name_H-M   'P 1'
#
loop_
_entity.id
_entity.type
_entity.pdbx_description
1 polymer ?
#
loop_
_entity_poly.entity_id
_entity_poly.type
_entity_poly.pdbx_seq_one_letter_code
_entity_poly.pdbx_strand_id
1 'polypeptide(L)'
;MIKKIIDNVLFKPWSIWKPLWNFQSRANPIFLPIIAFIISSTIITSFYALTNYFAEWRNFSIFDSSTIIDDKIPFIKNSILIYATYYVLFIVVALSAPLNKKGLMECIFMYQVLLTLSILSFIIFVLMPIKVDTREGLEIGNGIISSLYEILYLADPPFNSWPSLHVMHSIFLSWVLIRWLNLSQGLLKMPKMLNNSTLFKNRIFPFFIWTLAILISLSTTTTKQHYFFDVITGVVFAALGIKVMILCINLIENDENAGFEIL
;
A
#
# COMPACT_ATOMS: atom_id res chain seq x y z
N MET A 1 -7.97 13.56 -25.35
CA MET A 1 -8.78 12.44 -24.80
C MET A 1 -8.12 11.84 -23.55
N ILE A 2 -6.86 11.38 -23.62
CA ILE A 2 -6.13 10.76 -22.50
C ILE A 2 -6.05 11.66 -21.25
N LYS A 3 -5.68 12.93 -21.39
CA LYS A 3 -5.62 13.89 -20.26
C LYS A 3 -6.93 13.95 -19.47
N LYS A 4 -8.07 14.06 -20.16
CA LYS A 4 -9.41 14.10 -19.55
C LYS A 4 -9.76 12.80 -18.81
N ILE A 5 -9.29 11.66 -19.31
CA ILE A 5 -9.45 10.35 -18.63
C ILE A 5 -8.62 10.33 -17.35
N ILE A 6 -7.34 10.71 -17.42
CA ILE A 6 -6.44 10.79 -16.26
C ILE A 6 -7.03 11.72 -15.20
N ASP A 7 -7.52 12.90 -15.61
CA ASP A 7 -8.10 13.87 -14.69
C ASP A 7 -9.35 13.31 -13.99
N ASN A 8 -10.21 12.60 -14.74
CA ASN A 8 -11.41 11.98 -14.16
C ASN A 8 -11.09 10.78 -13.26
N VAL A 9 -10.03 10.03 -13.54
CA VAL A 9 -9.66 8.85 -12.75
C VAL A 9 -8.92 9.26 -11.47
N LEU A 10 -8.00 10.22 -11.55
CA LEU A 10 -7.13 10.57 -10.42
C LEU A 10 -7.69 11.72 -9.57
N PHE A 11 -8.31 12.72 -10.19
CA PHE A 11 -8.63 13.99 -9.54
C PHE A 11 -10.13 14.21 -9.32
N LYS A 12 -10.93 13.15 -9.48
CA LYS A 12 -12.34 13.15 -9.10
C LYS A 12 -12.69 11.91 -8.29
N PRO A 13 -13.56 12.04 -7.26
CA PRO A 13 -14.05 10.88 -6.56
C PRO A 13 -14.80 9.93 -7.49
N TRP A 14 -14.48 8.64 -7.42
CA TRP A 14 -15.18 7.59 -8.14
C TRP A 14 -16.59 7.43 -7.59
N SER A 15 -17.54 7.12 -8.48
CA SER A 15 -18.95 6.94 -8.12
C SER A 15 -19.19 5.81 -7.11
N ILE A 16 -18.28 4.83 -7.03
CA ILE A 16 -18.34 3.75 -6.03
C ILE A 16 -18.28 4.27 -4.58
N TRP A 17 -17.71 5.45 -4.35
CA TRP A 17 -17.62 6.06 -3.02
C TRP A 17 -18.89 6.83 -2.62
N LYS A 18 -19.78 7.13 -3.57
CA LYS A 18 -21.00 7.91 -3.31
C LYS A 18 -21.92 7.31 -2.25
N PRO A 19 -22.24 6.00 -2.28
CA PRO A 19 -23.05 5.40 -1.22
C PRO A 19 -22.39 5.53 0.15
N LEU A 20 -21.07 5.32 0.21
CA LEU A 20 -20.30 5.43 1.45
C LEU A 20 -20.26 6.85 1.99
N TRP A 21 -20.08 7.84 1.11
CA TRP A 21 -20.12 9.27 1.45
C TRP A 21 -21.46 9.69 2.05
N ASN A 22 -22.56 9.21 1.46
CA ASN A 22 -23.91 9.50 1.94
C ASN A 22 -24.25 8.75 3.24
N PHE A 23 -23.69 7.55 3.43
CA PHE A 23 -23.89 6.78 4.66
C PHE A 23 -23.17 7.44 5.84
N GLN A 24 -21.89 7.78 5.70
CA GLN A 24 -21.12 8.40 6.79
C GLN A 24 -21.69 9.75 7.23
N SER A 25 -22.24 10.53 6.29
CA SER A 25 -22.79 11.88 6.58
C SER A 25 -24.07 11.82 7.41
N ARG A 26 -24.83 10.74 7.32
CA ARG A 26 -26.04 10.48 8.12
C ARG A 26 -25.74 9.75 9.43
N ALA A 27 -24.65 8.97 9.46
CA ALA A 27 -24.26 8.15 10.59
C ALA A 27 -23.07 8.79 11.33
N ASN A 28 -21.87 8.21 11.19
CA ASN A 28 -20.65 8.70 11.81
C ASN A 28 -19.51 8.75 10.78
N PRO A 29 -18.72 9.83 10.73
CA PRO A 29 -17.53 9.96 9.88
C PRO A 29 -16.58 8.76 9.89
N ILE A 30 -16.48 8.05 11.03
CA ILE A 30 -15.58 6.90 11.19
C ILE A 30 -15.89 5.73 10.27
N PHE A 31 -17.13 5.62 9.79
CA PHE A 31 -17.51 4.52 8.91
C PHE A 31 -16.84 4.61 7.54
N LEU A 32 -16.52 5.81 7.06
CA LEU A 32 -15.86 5.98 5.76
C LEU A 32 -14.48 5.31 5.70
N PRO A 33 -13.51 5.65 6.57
CA PRO A 33 -12.20 5.01 6.48
C PRO A 33 -12.22 3.50 6.73
N ILE A 34 -13.11 3.02 7.61
CA ILE A 34 -13.24 1.58 7.92
C ILE A 34 -13.85 0.80 6.75
N ILE A 35 -14.96 1.28 6.19
CA ILE A 35 -15.62 0.59 5.08
C ILE A 35 -14.76 0.72 3.81
N ALA A 36 -14.12 1.87 3.56
CA ALA A 36 -13.22 2.03 2.44
C ALA A 36 -11.97 1.13 2.55
N PHE A 37 -11.44 0.92 3.77
CA PHE A 37 -10.40 -0.08 4.04
C PHE A 37 -10.86 -1.48 3.64
N ILE A 38 -12.03 -1.91 4.09
CA ILE A 38 -12.57 -3.25 3.82
C ILE A 38 -12.82 -3.45 2.32
N ILE A 39 -13.45 -2.48 1.66
CA ILE A 39 -13.73 -2.51 0.21
C ILE A 39 -12.41 -2.59 -0.57
N SER A 40 -11.48 -1.67 -0.30
CA SER A 40 -10.23 -1.58 -1.06
C SER A 40 -9.35 -2.80 -0.84
N SER A 41 -9.24 -3.28 0.41
CA SER A 41 -8.46 -4.47 0.73
C SER A 41 -9.04 -5.71 0.06
N THR A 42 -10.36 -5.90 0.10
CA THR A 42 -11.04 -7.00 -0.59
C THR A 42 -10.80 -6.96 -2.10
N ILE A 43 -10.89 -5.78 -2.73
CA ILE A 43 -10.59 -5.63 -4.16
C ILE A 43 -9.14 -5.99 -4.44
N ILE A 44 -8.19 -5.41 -3.71
CA ILE A 44 -6.75 -5.64 -3.92
C ILE A 44 -6.41 -7.12 -3.76
N THR A 45 -6.85 -7.76 -2.67
CA THR A 45 -6.54 -9.18 -2.42
C THR A 45 -7.20 -10.11 -3.44
N SER A 46 -8.45 -9.84 -3.84
CA SER A 46 -9.15 -10.67 -4.83
C SER A 46 -8.49 -10.61 -6.20
N PHE A 47 -8.14 -9.41 -6.68
CA PHE A 47 -7.45 -9.25 -7.96
C PHE A 47 -6.00 -9.73 -7.90
N TYR A 48 -5.33 -9.58 -6.76
CA TYR A 48 -4.00 -10.16 -6.54
C TYR A 48 -4.03 -11.69 -6.66
N ALA A 49 -4.98 -12.34 -5.99
CA ALA A 49 -5.15 -13.79 -6.09
C ALA A 49 -5.48 -14.22 -7.53
N LEU A 50 -6.41 -13.51 -8.20
CA LEU A 50 -6.80 -13.81 -9.58
C LEU A 50 -5.61 -13.71 -10.56
N THR A 51 -4.79 -12.67 -10.43
CA THR A 51 -3.60 -12.50 -11.27
C THR A 51 -2.53 -13.54 -10.99
N ASN A 52 -2.33 -13.94 -9.72
CA ASN A 52 -1.46 -15.06 -9.37
C ASN A 52 -1.95 -16.39 -9.99
N TYR A 53 -3.23 -16.74 -9.83
CA TYR A 53 -3.78 -17.96 -10.44
C TYR A 53 -3.65 -17.96 -11.96
N PHE A 54 -3.86 -16.81 -12.60
CA PHE A 54 -3.68 -16.67 -14.03
C PHE A 54 -2.21 -16.85 -14.45
N ALA A 55 -1.28 -16.26 -13.71
CA ALA A 55 0.16 -16.40 -13.98
C ALA A 55 0.65 -17.84 -13.73
N GLU A 56 0.16 -18.50 -12.69
CA GLU A 56 0.42 -19.92 -12.40
C GLU A 56 -0.11 -20.82 -13.51
N TRP A 57 -1.35 -20.57 -13.99
CA TRP A 57 -1.92 -21.30 -15.12
C TRP A 57 -1.09 -21.13 -16.40
N ARG A 58 -0.55 -19.93 -16.66
CA ARG A 58 0.37 -19.69 -17.77
C ARG A 58 1.74 -20.33 -17.56
N ASN A 59 2.16 -20.49 -16.30
CA ASN A 59 3.44 -21.03 -15.85
C ASN A 59 4.63 -20.49 -16.67
N PHE A 60 4.67 -19.18 -16.86
CA PHE A 60 5.64 -18.49 -17.71
C PHE A 60 6.10 -17.20 -17.04
N SER A 61 7.40 -16.93 -17.09
CA SER A 61 8.00 -15.64 -16.74
C SER A 61 8.41 -14.91 -18.01
N ILE A 62 8.08 -13.63 -18.14
CA ILE A 62 8.43 -12.85 -19.33
C ILE A 62 9.94 -12.64 -19.48
N PHE A 63 10.63 -12.44 -18.36
CA PHE A 63 12.08 -12.32 -18.25
C PHE A 63 12.50 -12.66 -16.82
N ASP A 64 13.79 -12.87 -16.63
CA ASP A 64 14.40 -13.05 -15.30
C ASP A 64 14.72 -11.68 -14.70
N SER A 65 14.03 -11.30 -13.61
CA SER A 65 14.28 -10.03 -12.91
C SER A 65 15.35 -10.12 -11.82
N SER A 66 16.00 -11.28 -11.66
CA SER A 66 17.12 -11.46 -10.75
C SER A 66 18.34 -10.66 -11.21
N THR A 67 19.14 -10.24 -10.23
CA THR A 67 20.38 -9.49 -10.44
C THR A 67 21.50 -10.06 -9.56
N ILE A 68 22.75 -9.67 -9.84
CA ILE A 68 23.93 -10.03 -9.03
C ILE A 68 23.79 -9.60 -7.56
N ILE A 69 22.91 -8.63 -7.27
CA ILE A 69 22.63 -8.20 -5.90
C ILE A 69 21.83 -9.28 -5.16
N ASP A 70 20.89 -9.94 -5.83
CA ASP A 70 19.98 -10.93 -5.24
C ASP A 70 20.72 -12.19 -4.75
N ASP A 71 21.80 -12.58 -5.45
CA ASP A 71 22.71 -13.65 -5.05
C ASP A 71 23.40 -13.38 -3.72
N LYS A 72 23.59 -12.10 -3.38
CA LYS A 72 24.27 -11.66 -2.15
C LYS A 72 23.30 -11.42 -1.00
N ILE A 73 21.99 -11.35 -1.25
CA ILE A 73 20.99 -11.16 -0.21
C ILE A 73 20.74 -12.50 0.48
N PRO A 74 21.07 -12.66 1.77
CA PRO A 74 20.82 -13.92 2.47
C PRO A 74 19.33 -14.07 2.75
N PHE A 75 18.86 -15.33 2.80
CA PHE A 75 17.57 -15.63 3.41
C PHE A 75 17.67 -15.39 4.93
N ILE A 76 16.85 -14.47 5.45
CA ILE A 76 16.75 -14.18 6.88
C ILE A 76 15.38 -14.63 7.35
N LYS A 77 15.29 -15.86 7.84
CA LYS A 77 14.04 -16.48 8.31
C LYS A 77 13.18 -15.54 9.18
N ASN A 78 13.78 -14.89 10.19
CA ASN A 78 13.04 -14.02 11.13
C ASN A 78 12.52 -12.70 10.51
N SER A 79 12.96 -12.34 9.30
CA SER A 79 12.47 -11.14 8.62
C SER A 79 10.98 -11.22 8.25
N ILE A 80 10.38 -12.42 8.29
CA ILE A 80 8.93 -12.59 8.11
C ILE A 80 8.10 -11.83 9.17
N LEU A 81 8.64 -11.63 10.38
CA LEU A 81 7.96 -10.84 11.41
C LEU A 81 7.86 -9.37 10.99
N ILE A 82 8.92 -8.84 10.38
CA ILE A 82 8.95 -7.48 9.81
C ILE A 82 8.04 -7.44 8.59
N TYR A 83 8.10 -8.44 7.71
CA TYR A 83 7.19 -8.58 6.57
C TYR A 83 5.73 -8.47 7.00
N ALA A 84 5.32 -9.20 8.04
CA ALA A 84 3.94 -9.20 8.53
C ALA A 84 3.45 -7.83 9.05
N THR A 85 4.36 -6.93 9.45
CA THR A 85 3.96 -5.56 9.85
C THR A 85 3.32 -4.75 8.72
N TYR A 86 3.56 -5.16 7.47
CA TYR A 86 2.86 -4.67 6.28
C TYR A 86 1.34 -4.65 6.45
N TYR A 87 0.75 -5.75 6.94
CA TYR A 87 -0.70 -5.85 7.12
C TYR A 87 -1.22 -4.93 8.22
N VAL A 88 -0.44 -4.74 9.28
CA VAL A 88 -0.76 -3.83 10.39
C VAL A 88 -0.77 -2.37 9.92
N LEU A 89 0.14 -2.01 9.00
CA LEU A 89 0.24 -0.66 8.46
C LEU A 89 -1.07 -0.19 7.79
N PHE A 90 -1.76 -1.06 7.06
CA PHE A 90 -3.05 -0.74 6.45
C PHE A 90 -4.10 -0.35 7.50
N ILE A 91 -4.21 -1.15 8.56
CA ILE A 91 -5.15 -0.92 9.66
C ILE A 91 -4.83 0.40 10.35
N VAL A 92 -3.56 0.62 10.68
CA VAL A 92 -3.10 1.84 11.36
C VAL A 92 -3.39 3.09 10.52
N VAL A 93 -3.17 3.03 9.20
CA VAL A 93 -3.52 4.15 8.29
C VAL A 93 -5.02 4.40 8.28
N ALA A 94 -5.85 3.37 8.11
CA ALA A 94 -7.31 3.52 8.11
C ALA A 94 -7.81 4.18 9.40
N LEU A 95 -7.29 3.77 10.56
CA LEU A 95 -7.67 4.35 11.85
C LEU A 95 -7.16 5.78 12.06
N SER A 96 -6.09 6.20 11.36
CA SER A 96 -5.51 7.54 11.47
C SER A 96 -6.19 8.61 10.60
N ALA A 97 -7.06 8.20 9.66
CA ALA A 97 -7.71 9.10 8.70
C ALA A 97 -8.44 10.28 9.38
N PRO A 98 -8.21 11.55 8.98
CA PRO A 98 -8.87 12.70 9.59
C PRO A 98 -10.39 12.69 9.37
N LEU A 99 -11.16 12.87 10.43
CA LEU A 99 -12.63 12.70 10.42
C LEU A 99 -13.42 13.98 10.13
N ASN A 100 -12.77 15.02 9.59
CA ASN A 100 -13.46 16.22 9.10
C ASN A 100 -13.75 16.11 7.58
N LYS A 101 -14.60 17.00 7.05
CA LYS A 101 -15.04 16.96 5.65
C LYS A 101 -13.89 16.85 4.64
N LYS A 102 -12.83 17.66 4.80
CA LYS A 102 -11.65 17.65 3.92
C LYS A 102 -10.84 16.35 4.09
N GLY A 103 -10.67 15.89 5.32
CA GLY A 103 -10.00 14.66 5.69
C GLY A 103 -10.63 13.39 5.14
N LEU A 104 -11.96 13.32 5.15
CA LEU A 104 -12.70 12.21 4.56
C LEU A 104 -12.57 12.21 3.03
N MET A 105 -12.52 13.39 2.41
CA MET A 105 -12.23 13.50 0.97
C MET A 105 -10.78 13.07 0.66
N GLU A 106 -9.80 13.48 1.46
CA GLU A 106 -8.42 12.98 1.37
C GLU A 106 -8.39 11.45 1.51
N CYS A 107 -9.19 10.88 2.42
CA CYS A 107 -9.28 9.42 2.61
C CYS A 107 -9.81 8.71 1.35
N ILE A 108 -10.84 9.27 0.69
CA ILE A 108 -11.33 8.75 -0.60
C ILE A 108 -10.22 8.78 -1.66
N PHE A 109 -9.54 9.92 -1.82
CA PHE A 109 -8.46 10.02 -2.79
C PHE A 109 -7.29 9.08 -2.48
N MET A 110 -6.95 8.89 -1.21
CA MET A 110 -5.92 7.94 -0.79
C MET A 110 -6.25 6.52 -1.26
N TYR A 111 -7.47 6.04 -1.01
CA TYR A 111 -7.89 4.71 -1.47
C TYR A 111 -7.98 4.61 -3.00
N GLN A 112 -8.37 5.68 -3.70
CA GLN A 112 -8.35 5.71 -5.17
C GLN A 112 -6.94 5.61 -5.73
N VAL A 113 -5.99 6.36 -5.17
CA VAL A 113 -4.58 6.29 -5.57
C VAL A 113 -4.04 4.90 -5.29
N LEU A 114 -4.31 4.35 -4.10
CA LEU A 114 -3.93 2.99 -3.73
C LEU A 114 -4.46 1.97 -4.75
N LEU A 115 -5.77 1.98 -5.03
CA LEU A 115 -6.41 1.09 -6.00
C LEU A 115 -5.86 1.29 -7.41
N THR A 116 -5.61 2.53 -7.83
CA THR A 116 -5.04 2.82 -9.16
C THR A 116 -3.65 2.21 -9.30
N LEU A 117 -2.79 2.39 -8.30
CA LEU A 117 -1.45 1.80 -8.30
C LEU A 117 -1.49 0.27 -8.31
N SER A 118 -2.39 -0.34 -7.52
CA SER A 118 -2.59 -1.79 -7.53
C SER A 118 -3.10 -2.28 -8.89
N ILE A 119 -4.09 -1.61 -9.49
CA ILE A 119 -4.63 -1.95 -10.82
C ILE A 119 -3.54 -1.87 -11.89
N LEU A 120 -2.70 -0.84 -11.88
CA LEU A 120 -1.57 -0.72 -12.80
C LEU A 120 -0.59 -1.89 -12.62
N SER A 121 -0.33 -2.30 -11.38
CA SER A 121 0.51 -3.47 -11.08
C SER A 121 -0.14 -4.77 -11.56
N PHE A 122 -1.44 -4.95 -11.36
CA PHE A 122 -2.18 -6.12 -11.85
C PHE A 122 -2.17 -6.23 -13.38
N ILE A 123 -2.27 -5.10 -14.09
CA ILE A 123 -2.10 -5.07 -15.55
C ILE A 123 -0.70 -5.56 -15.93
N ILE A 124 0.34 -5.12 -15.21
CA ILE A 124 1.72 -5.60 -15.42
C ILE A 124 1.82 -7.09 -15.12
N PHE A 125 1.28 -7.58 -14.01
CA PHE A 125 1.30 -9.02 -13.66
C PHE A 125 0.66 -9.90 -14.74
N VAL A 126 -0.44 -9.44 -15.36
CA VAL A 126 -1.12 -10.19 -16.43
C VAL A 126 -0.32 -10.19 -17.74
N LEU A 127 0.26 -9.05 -18.10
CA LEU A 127 0.98 -8.88 -19.37
C LEU A 127 2.41 -9.40 -19.32
N MET A 128 3.05 -9.26 -18.16
CA MET A 128 4.47 -9.46 -17.89
C MET A 128 4.66 -10.19 -16.55
N PRO A 129 4.13 -11.41 -16.38
CA PRO A 129 4.26 -12.17 -15.14
C PRO A 129 5.74 -12.50 -14.86
N ILE A 130 6.15 -12.45 -13.60
CA ILE A 130 7.52 -12.78 -13.17
C ILE A 130 7.48 -13.67 -11.94
N LYS A 131 7.95 -14.91 -12.11
CA LYS A 131 8.10 -15.89 -11.04
C LYS A 131 9.41 -15.72 -10.29
N VAL A 132 9.36 -15.76 -8.95
CA VAL A 132 10.53 -15.87 -8.08
C VAL A 132 10.84 -17.34 -7.80
N ASP A 133 12.08 -17.76 -8.06
CA ASP A 133 12.55 -19.14 -7.92
C ASP A 133 13.48 -19.37 -6.70
N THR A 134 13.88 -18.29 -6.02
CA THR A 134 14.85 -18.34 -4.91
C THR A 134 14.32 -18.91 -3.59
N ARG A 135 13.09 -19.45 -3.58
CA ARG A 135 12.41 -19.98 -2.38
C ARG A 135 12.62 -21.49 -2.20
N GLU A 136 13.06 -22.19 -3.23
CA GLU A 136 13.19 -23.65 -3.21
C GLU A 136 14.34 -24.10 -2.28
N GLY A 137 14.09 -25.13 -1.47
CA GLY A 137 15.11 -25.71 -0.58
C GLY A 137 15.47 -24.87 0.65
N LEU A 138 14.76 -23.77 0.93
CA LEU A 138 15.02 -22.94 2.11
C LEU A 138 14.64 -23.65 3.41
N GLU A 139 15.55 -23.63 4.38
CA GLU A 139 15.31 -24.17 5.71
C GLU A 139 14.45 -23.20 6.55
N ILE A 140 13.14 -23.45 6.57
CA ILE A 140 12.18 -22.66 7.33
C ILE A 140 12.15 -23.09 8.80
N GLY A 141 12.71 -24.24 9.17
CA GLY A 141 12.75 -24.79 10.53
C GLY A 141 11.35 -25.04 11.13
N ASN A 142 11.23 -25.01 12.46
CA ASN A 142 9.98 -25.38 13.16
C ASN A 142 9.32 -24.20 13.90
N GLY A 143 8.06 -24.40 14.32
CA GLY A 143 7.32 -23.50 15.22
C GLY A 143 6.59 -22.36 14.50
N ILE A 144 6.30 -21.27 15.23
CA ILE A 144 5.50 -20.13 14.75
C ILE A 144 6.03 -19.56 13.44
N ILE A 145 7.36 -19.47 13.30
CA ILE A 145 7.96 -18.94 12.08
C ILE A 145 7.64 -19.82 10.86
N SER A 146 7.61 -21.15 11.01
CA SER A 146 7.22 -22.05 9.91
C SER A 146 5.78 -21.84 9.49
N SER A 147 4.86 -21.77 10.47
CA SER A 147 3.45 -21.52 10.19
C SER A 147 3.24 -20.17 9.50
N LEU A 148 4.02 -19.15 9.83
CA LEU A 148 3.97 -17.87 9.12
C LEU A 148 4.43 -18.00 7.66
N TYR A 149 5.48 -18.77 7.37
CA TYR A 149 5.92 -19.01 5.98
C TYR A 149 4.92 -19.86 5.20
N GLU A 150 4.29 -20.85 5.83
CA GLU A 150 3.21 -21.63 5.20
C GLU A 150 2.04 -20.72 4.80
N ILE A 151 1.59 -19.84 5.71
CA ILE A 151 0.57 -18.84 5.41
C ILE A 151 1.03 -17.90 4.30
N LEU A 152 2.29 -17.43 4.36
CA LEU A 152 2.86 -16.56 3.35
C LEU A 152 2.85 -17.23 1.97
N TYR A 153 3.29 -18.48 1.85
CA TYR A 153 3.35 -19.16 0.56
C TYR A 153 1.96 -19.52 0.01
N LEU A 154 0.96 -19.69 0.88
CA LEU A 154 -0.43 -19.85 0.47
C LEU A 154 -1.06 -18.52 0.00
N ALA A 155 -0.78 -17.43 0.72
CA ALA A 155 -1.37 -16.11 0.43
C ALA A 155 -0.61 -15.36 -0.67
N ASP A 156 0.67 -15.65 -0.85
CA ASP A 156 1.59 -14.95 -1.73
C ASP A 156 2.46 -15.92 -2.58
N PRO A 157 1.84 -16.55 -3.60
CA PRO A 157 2.55 -17.40 -4.56
C PRO A 157 3.63 -16.63 -5.33
N PRO A 158 4.57 -17.32 -5.97
CA PRO A 158 5.80 -16.69 -6.47
C PRO A 158 5.66 -15.83 -7.74
N PHE A 159 4.48 -15.69 -8.36
CA PHE A 159 4.33 -15.17 -9.73
C PHE A 159 4.10 -13.65 -9.87
N ASN A 160 3.62 -12.97 -8.83
CA ASN A 160 3.30 -11.55 -8.86
C ASN A 160 4.44 -10.69 -8.28
N SER A 161 5.68 -10.97 -8.66
CA SER A 161 6.83 -10.32 -8.05
C SER A 161 7.06 -8.88 -8.54
N TRP A 162 6.81 -8.57 -9.81
CA TRP A 162 7.16 -7.26 -10.39
C TRP A 162 5.97 -6.44 -10.91
N PRO A 163 5.76 -5.19 -10.45
CA PRO A 163 6.49 -4.48 -9.39
C PRO A 163 6.06 -4.94 -7.98
N SER A 164 6.90 -4.71 -6.96
CA SER A 164 6.57 -5.12 -5.60
C SER A 164 5.47 -4.25 -4.97
N LEU A 165 4.27 -4.83 -4.80
CA LEU A 165 3.16 -4.20 -4.09
C LEU A 165 3.49 -3.92 -2.62
N HIS A 166 4.22 -4.80 -1.95
CA HIS A 166 4.63 -4.64 -0.55
C HIS A 166 5.46 -3.37 -0.34
N VAL A 167 6.45 -3.17 -1.22
CA VAL A 167 7.30 -1.96 -1.22
C VAL A 167 6.47 -0.73 -1.57
N MET A 168 5.71 -0.80 -2.65
CA MET A 168 4.92 0.31 -3.13
C MET A 168 3.92 0.81 -2.08
N HIS A 169 3.09 -0.08 -1.55
CA HIS A 169 2.09 0.25 -0.54
C HIS A 169 2.74 0.68 0.77
N SER A 170 3.80 0.01 1.23
CA SER A 170 4.43 0.38 2.51
C SER A 170 4.97 1.81 2.48
N ILE A 171 5.63 2.22 1.40
CA ILE A 171 6.15 3.58 1.24
C ILE A 171 5.00 4.59 1.10
N PHE A 172 4.01 4.31 0.25
CA PHE A 172 2.86 5.21 0.04
C PHE A 172 2.04 5.40 1.33
N LEU A 173 1.68 4.31 2.00
CA LEU A 173 0.90 4.32 3.25
C LEU A 173 1.69 4.94 4.40
N SER A 174 3.01 4.75 4.44
CA SER A 174 3.87 5.42 5.43
C SER A 174 3.87 6.94 5.28
N TRP A 175 3.90 7.44 4.04
CA TRP A 175 3.78 8.88 3.77
C TRP A 175 2.43 9.43 4.23
N VAL A 176 1.34 8.72 3.91
CA VAL A 176 -0.02 9.08 4.35
C VAL A 176 -0.12 9.06 5.88
N LEU A 177 0.41 8.02 6.52
CA LEU A 177 0.39 7.86 7.98
C LEU A 177 1.06 9.02 8.69
N ILE A 178 2.23 9.46 8.19
CA ILE A 178 2.96 10.60 8.72
C ILE A 178 2.08 11.85 8.68
N ARG A 179 1.44 12.14 7.53
CA ARG A 179 0.53 13.29 7.39
C ARG A 179 -0.65 13.19 8.36
N TRP A 180 -1.36 12.07 8.36
CA TRP A 180 -2.61 11.92 9.09
C TRP A 180 -2.43 11.91 10.62
N LEU A 181 -1.39 11.25 11.13
CA LEU A 181 -1.07 11.33 12.56
C LEU A 181 -0.58 12.72 12.97
N ASN A 182 0.12 13.45 12.09
CA ASN A 182 0.49 14.85 12.33
C ASN A 182 -0.70 15.82 12.35
N LEU A 183 -1.79 15.49 11.64
CA LEU A 183 -3.07 16.20 11.75
C LEU A 183 -3.81 15.84 13.05
N SER A 184 -3.65 14.60 13.55
CA SER A 184 -4.23 14.13 14.83
C SER A 184 -5.76 14.26 14.92
N GLN A 185 -6.45 14.02 13.81
CA GLN A 185 -7.89 14.18 13.64
C GLN A 185 -8.65 12.86 13.39
N GLY A 186 -7.95 11.72 13.39
CA GLY A 186 -8.53 10.38 13.22
C GLY A 186 -8.99 9.71 14.51
N LEU A 187 -9.32 8.43 14.45
CA LEU A 187 -9.56 7.61 15.66
C LEU A 187 -8.23 7.38 16.40
N LEU A 188 -7.22 6.92 15.66
CA LEU A 188 -5.84 6.84 16.13
C LEU A 188 -5.18 8.21 16.00
N LYS A 189 -4.66 8.74 17.11
CA LYS A 189 -4.06 10.08 17.20
C LYS A 189 -2.68 10.02 17.82
N MET A 190 -1.82 10.96 17.44
CA MET A 190 -0.58 11.19 18.15
C MET A 190 -0.87 11.69 19.56
N PRO A 191 -0.22 11.18 20.63
CA PRO A 191 -0.35 11.72 21.97
C PRO A 191 -0.06 13.22 22.00
N LYS A 192 -0.90 14.02 22.66
CA LYS A 192 -0.79 15.49 22.68
C LYS A 192 0.62 15.97 23.07
N MET A 193 1.24 15.31 24.04
CA MET A 193 2.62 15.61 24.49
C MET A 193 3.64 15.50 23.34
N LEU A 194 3.53 14.45 22.52
CA LEU A 194 4.42 14.23 21.38
C LEU A 194 4.10 15.15 20.20
N ASN A 195 2.82 15.44 19.97
CA ASN A 195 2.39 16.32 18.87
C ASN A 195 2.78 17.80 19.10
N ASN A 196 2.94 18.23 20.36
CA ASN A 196 3.41 19.58 20.69
C ASN A 196 4.91 19.79 20.42
N SER A 197 5.69 18.70 20.34
CA SER A 197 7.11 18.77 20.02
C SER A 197 7.33 18.84 18.51
N THR A 198 7.76 20.00 18.02
CA THR A 198 8.08 20.21 16.60
C THR A 198 9.19 19.27 16.11
N LEU A 199 10.19 19.00 16.96
CA LEU A 199 11.26 18.04 16.66
C LEU A 199 10.72 16.62 16.49
N PHE A 200 9.85 16.19 17.41
CA PHE A 200 9.28 14.84 17.34
C PHE A 200 8.41 14.68 16.10
N LYS A 201 7.45 15.59 15.92
CA LYS A 201 6.48 15.60 14.84
C LYS A 201 7.12 15.62 13.44
N ASN A 202 8.14 16.47 13.24
CA ASN A 202 8.68 16.72 11.92
C ASN A 202 9.95 15.94 11.60
N ARG A 203 10.62 15.34 12.60
CA ARG A 203 11.87 14.58 12.40
C ARG A 203 11.82 13.17 12.95
N ILE A 204 11.62 13.04 14.26
CA ILE A 204 11.77 11.73 14.93
C ILE A 204 10.70 10.75 14.47
N PHE A 205 9.44 11.16 14.48
CA PHE A 205 8.33 10.31 14.08
C PHE A 205 8.42 9.89 12.60
N PRO A 206 8.61 10.81 11.63
CA PRO A 206 8.85 10.44 10.24
C PRO A 206 10.05 9.49 10.07
N PHE A 207 11.15 9.71 10.79
CA PHE A 207 12.32 8.84 10.73
C PHE A 207 11.98 7.39 11.08
N PHE A 208 11.24 7.15 12.17
CA PHE A 208 10.81 5.80 12.54
C PHE A 208 9.88 5.16 11.51
N ILE A 209 8.92 5.93 10.99
CA ILE A 209 7.98 5.41 9.99
C ILE A 209 8.69 5.08 8.66
N TRP A 210 9.62 5.93 8.21
CA TRP A 210 10.44 5.62 7.04
C TRP A 210 11.37 4.44 7.27
N THR A 211 11.95 4.31 8.46
CA THR A 211 12.74 3.13 8.83
C THR A 211 11.90 1.87 8.73
N LEU A 212 10.66 1.88 9.22
CA LEU A 212 9.73 0.76 9.10
C LEU A 212 9.44 0.42 7.62
N ALA A 213 9.14 1.42 6.78
CA ALA A 213 8.90 1.19 5.35
C ALA A 213 10.12 0.56 4.64
N ILE A 214 11.33 1.02 4.98
CA ILE A 214 12.59 0.44 4.47
C ILE A 214 12.75 -1.00 4.96
N LEU A 215 12.50 -1.26 6.24
CA LEU A 215 12.61 -2.60 6.81
C LEU A 215 11.60 -3.58 6.20
N ILE A 216 10.36 -3.15 5.92
CA ILE A 216 9.38 -3.94 5.15
C ILE A 216 9.90 -4.19 3.73
N SER A 217 10.48 -3.18 3.09
CA SER A 217 11.00 -3.31 1.72
C SER A 217 12.21 -4.23 1.64
N LEU A 218 13.08 -4.23 2.65
CA LEU A 218 14.20 -5.16 2.72
C LEU A 218 13.73 -6.57 3.08
N SER A 219 12.72 -6.68 3.95
CA SER A 219 12.21 -7.98 4.36
C SER A 219 11.65 -8.76 3.19
N THR A 220 11.08 -8.12 2.16
CA THR A 220 10.63 -8.82 0.94
C THR A 220 11.75 -9.59 0.23
N THR A 221 12.96 -9.02 0.19
CA THR A 221 14.12 -9.66 -0.45
C THR A 221 14.75 -10.71 0.45
N THR A 222 14.79 -10.48 1.77
CA THR A 222 15.36 -11.44 2.72
C THR A 222 14.41 -12.59 3.06
N THR A 223 13.10 -12.46 2.81
CA THR A 223 12.13 -13.58 2.79
C THR A 223 12.06 -14.27 1.42
N LYS A 224 12.88 -13.84 0.45
CA LYS A 224 12.91 -14.36 -0.92
C LYS A 224 11.56 -14.25 -1.63
N GLN A 225 10.78 -13.22 -1.29
CA GLN A 225 9.50 -12.92 -1.94
C GLN A 225 9.67 -12.10 -3.23
N HIS A 226 10.69 -11.26 -3.29
CA HIS A 226 10.94 -10.32 -4.38
C HIS A 226 12.44 -10.21 -4.70
N TYR A 227 12.77 -9.90 -5.95
CA TYR A 227 14.10 -9.50 -6.38
C TYR A 227 14.32 -7.99 -6.17
N PHE A 228 15.58 -7.55 -6.20
CA PHE A 228 15.97 -6.16 -6.03
C PHE A 228 15.35 -5.23 -7.08
N PHE A 229 15.23 -5.69 -8.33
CA PHE A 229 14.56 -4.93 -9.40
C PHE A 229 13.08 -4.62 -9.06
N ASP A 230 12.39 -5.59 -8.46
CA ASP A 230 10.99 -5.45 -8.06
C ASP A 230 10.83 -4.40 -6.96
N VAL A 231 11.81 -4.31 -6.05
CA VAL A 231 11.87 -3.30 -5.00
C VAL A 231 12.06 -1.91 -5.61
N ILE A 232 13.04 -1.73 -6.51
CA ILE A 232 13.31 -0.42 -7.13
C ILE A 232 12.09 0.10 -7.89
N THR A 233 11.44 -0.75 -8.67
CA THR A 233 10.23 -0.35 -9.40
C THR A 233 9.04 -0.09 -8.46
N GLY A 234 8.92 -0.83 -7.36
CA GLY A 234 7.97 -0.53 -6.28
C GLY A 234 8.18 0.85 -5.66
N VAL A 235 9.43 1.26 -5.42
CA VAL A 235 9.77 2.62 -4.94
C VAL A 235 9.32 3.68 -5.94
N VAL A 236 9.57 3.46 -7.24
CA VAL A 236 9.14 4.40 -8.30
C VAL A 236 7.62 4.56 -8.31
N PHE A 237 6.87 3.46 -8.23
CA PHE A 237 5.41 3.50 -8.18
C PHE A 237 4.90 4.23 -6.93
N ALA A 238 5.53 4.01 -5.77
CA ALA A 238 5.19 4.73 -4.55
C ALA A 238 5.42 6.24 -4.70
N ALA A 239 6.54 6.65 -5.30
CA ALA A 239 6.84 8.06 -5.54
C ALA A 239 5.80 8.72 -6.48
N LEU A 240 5.37 8.01 -7.52
CA LEU A 240 4.28 8.45 -8.40
C LEU A 240 2.96 8.58 -7.62
N GLY A 241 2.62 7.59 -6.79
CA GLY A 241 1.46 7.61 -5.91
C GLY A 241 1.44 8.81 -4.96
N ILE A 242 2.56 9.05 -4.27
CA ILE A 242 2.72 10.20 -3.37
C ILE A 242 2.55 11.50 -4.14
N LYS A 243 3.14 11.62 -5.34
CA LYS A 243 2.99 12.82 -6.17
C LYS A 243 1.52 13.07 -6.54
N VAL A 244 0.79 12.03 -6.95
CA VAL A 244 -0.65 12.15 -7.25
C VAL A 244 -1.43 12.54 -5.99
N MET A 245 -1.13 11.92 -4.85
CA MET A 245 -1.80 12.23 -3.59
C MET A 245 -1.58 13.68 -3.15
N ILE A 246 -0.37 14.23 -3.30
CA ILE A 246 -0.08 15.65 -3.05
C ILE A 246 -0.94 16.54 -3.94
N LEU A 247 -1.09 16.20 -5.23
CA LEU A 247 -1.94 16.96 -6.14
C LEU A 247 -3.42 16.89 -5.71
N CYS A 248 -3.92 15.72 -5.29
CA CYS A 248 -5.27 15.58 -4.75
C CYS A 248 -5.48 16.43 -3.49
N ILE A 249 -4.51 16.43 -2.57
CA ILE A 249 -4.55 17.27 -1.36
C ILE A 249 -4.62 18.75 -1.72
N ASN A 250 -3.76 19.21 -2.64
CA ASN A 250 -3.76 20.59 -3.10
C ASN A 250 -5.11 20.99 -3.72
N LEU A 251 -5.78 20.07 -4.43
CA LEU A 251 -7.12 20.33 -4.96
C LEU A 251 -8.15 20.55 -3.84
N ILE A 252 -8.13 19.73 -2.78
CA ILE A 252 -9.04 19.85 -1.62
C ILE A 252 -8.75 21.11 -0.81
N GLU A 253 -7.49 21.51 -0.70
CA GLU A 253 -7.08 22.69 0.06
C GLU A 253 -7.49 23.99 -0.66
N ASN A 254 -7.42 24.03 -2.00
CA ASN A 254 -7.70 25.21 -2.83
C ASN A 254 -9.18 25.40 -3.22
N ASP A 255 -10.02 24.37 -3.13
CA ASP A 255 -11.43 24.45 -3.50
C ASP A 255 -12.31 23.73 -2.46
N GLU A 256 -13.16 24.49 -1.76
CA GLU A 256 -14.06 23.95 -0.73
C GLU A 256 -15.11 22.97 -1.27
N ASN A 257 -15.35 22.99 -2.58
CA ASN A 257 -16.28 22.12 -3.30
C ASN A 257 -15.56 21.05 -4.16
N ALA A 258 -14.23 21.01 -4.17
CA ALA A 258 -13.47 20.03 -4.96
C ALA A 258 -13.85 18.58 -4.62
N GLY A 259 -14.31 17.85 -5.64
CA GLY A 259 -14.70 16.44 -5.54
C GLY A 259 -16.09 16.19 -4.95
N PHE A 260 -16.73 17.18 -4.33
CA PHE A 260 -18.06 17.02 -3.73
C PHE A 260 -19.20 17.01 -4.75
N GLU A 261 -18.98 17.55 -5.95
CA GLU A 261 -20.03 17.64 -6.98
C GLU A 261 -20.56 16.27 -7.45
N ILE A 262 -19.81 15.19 -7.21
CA ILE A 262 -20.11 13.83 -7.69
C ILE A 262 -20.62 12.92 -6.56
N LEU A 263 -20.31 13.22 -5.29
CA LEU A 263 -20.65 12.44 -4.10
C LEU A 263 -21.94 12.94 -3.42
#